data_AF-A0A7C7QUW4-F1
#
_entry.id   AF-A0A7C7QUW4-F1
#
_cell.length_a   1.000
_cell.length_b   1.000
_cell.length_c   1.000
_cell.angle_alpha   90.00
_cell.angle_beta   90.00
_cell.angle_gamma   90.00
#
_symmetry.space_group_name_H-M   'P 1'
#
loop_
_entity.id
_entity.type
_entity.pdbx_description
1 polymer ?
#
loop_
_entity_poly.entity_id
_entity_poly.type
_entity_poly.pdbx_seq_one_letter_code
_entity_poly.pdbx_strand_id
1 'polypeptide(L)'
;MDSALEERFIEKCRSLKVNADEVISKLTGQFIEGQSVLEAQEFADGLTVGEYLDLSEEEKDALWSKWEKVAEQQVGYIVKDAKPDALPPR
;
A
#
# COMPACT_ATOMS: atom_id res chain seq x y z
N MET A 1 19.34 -9.89 -10.87
CA MET A 1 17.87 -9.92 -10.72
C MET A 1 17.53 -11.10 -9.84
N ASP A 2 16.53 -10.95 -8.97
CA ASP A 2 16.03 -12.06 -8.16
C ASP A 2 15.29 -13.04 -9.07
N SER A 3 15.92 -14.18 -9.37
CA SER A 3 15.40 -15.17 -10.33
C SER A 3 14.02 -15.69 -9.95
N ALA A 4 13.69 -15.72 -8.66
CA ALA A 4 12.37 -16.18 -8.19
C ALA A 4 11.27 -15.15 -8.47
N LEU A 5 11.59 -13.86 -8.48
CA LEU A 5 10.64 -12.80 -8.83
C LEU A 5 10.35 -12.80 -10.34
N GLU A 6 11.39 -13.00 -11.15
CA GLU A 6 11.29 -13.07 -12.61
C GLU A 6 10.41 -14.25 -13.05
N GLU A 7 10.64 -15.45 -12.50
CA GLU A 7 9.82 -16.63 -12.80
C GLU A 7 8.35 -16.41 -12.43
N ARG A 8 8.08 -15.85 -11.24
CA ARG A 8 6.70 -15.54 -10.80
C ARG A 8 6.02 -14.51 -11.71
N PHE A 9 6.75 -13.50 -12.16
CA PHE A 9 6.24 -12.50 -13.08
C PHE A 9 5.88 -13.11 -14.43
N ILE A 10 6.77 -13.94 -15.00
CA ILE A 10 6.55 -14.64 -16.27
C ILE A 10 5.35 -15.59 -16.16
N GLU A 11 5.25 -16.34 -15.07
CA GLU A 11 4.13 -17.24 -14.81
C GLU A 11 2.80 -16.48 -14.73
N LYS A 12 2.80 -15.32 -14.04
CA LYS A 12 1.62 -14.46 -13.96
C LYS A 12 1.23 -13.91 -15.33
N CYS A 13 2.19 -13.44 -16.12
CA CYS A 13 1.95 -12.97 -17.49
C CYS A 13 1.33 -14.07 -18.37
N ARG A 14 1.86 -15.30 -18.26
CA ARG A 14 1.31 -16.46 -18.95
C ARG A 14 -0.13 -16.75 -18.53
N SER A 15 -0.43 -16.69 -17.23
CA SER A 15 -1.80 -16.92 -16.71
C SER A 15 -2.81 -15.89 -17.22
N LEU A 16 -2.35 -14.65 -17.43
CA LEU A 16 -3.14 -13.53 -17.95
C LEU A 16 -3.14 -13.47 -19.49
N LYS A 17 -2.45 -14.39 -20.18
CA LYS A 17 -2.28 -14.42 -21.64
C LYS A 17 -1.71 -13.12 -22.20
N VAL A 18 -0.76 -12.51 -21.48
CA VAL A 18 -0.04 -11.30 -21.90
C VAL A 18 1.45 -11.61 -22.08
N ASN A 19 2.11 -10.86 -22.95
CA ASN A 19 3.55 -10.96 -23.16
C ASN A 19 4.29 -10.18 -22.06
N ALA A 20 5.24 -10.84 -21.39
CA ALA A 20 6.01 -10.25 -20.29
C ALA A 20 6.81 -9.01 -20.73
N ASP A 21 7.45 -9.04 -21.90
CA ASP A 21 8.27 -7.93 -22.41
C ASP A 21 7.40 -6.72 -22.78
N GLU A 22 6.22 -6.96 -23.37
CA GLU A 22 5.25 -5.90 -23.66
C GLU A 22 4.72 -5.26 -22.38
N VAL A 23 4.45 -6.07 -21.34
CA VAL A 23 4.02 -5.57 -20.03
C VAL A 23 5.12 -4.72 -19.39
N ILE A 24 6.37 -5.19 -19.37
CA ILE A 24 7.51 -4.41 -18.83
C ILE A 24 7.67 -3.10 -19.59
N SER A 25 7.64 -3.15 -20.92
CA SER A 25 7.79 -1.96 -21.77
C SER A 25 6.67 -0.94 -21.51
N LYS A 26 5.43 -1.41 -21.38
CA LYS A 26 4.29 -0.57 -21.07
C LYS A 26 4.41 0.05 -19.67
N LEU A 27 4.69 -0.75 -18.65
CA LEU A 27 4.85 -0.26 -17.27
C LEU A 27 6.00 0.75 -17.15
N THR A 28 7.10 0.51 -17.87
CA THR A 28 8.25 1.42 -17.93
C THR A 28 7.87 2.72 -18.62
N GLY A 29 7.10 2.66 -19.73
CA GLY A 29 6.56 3.85 -20.40
C GLY A 29 5.68 4.68 -19.47
N GLN A 30 4.74 4.03 -18.77
CA GLN A 30 3.87 4.69 -17.79
C GLN A 30 4.67 5.36 -16.68
N PHE A 31 5.70 4.70 -16.16
CA PHE A 31 6.59 5.27 -15.15
C PHE A 31 7.35 6.51 -15.66
N ILE A 32 7.90 6.46 -16.88
CA ILE A 32 8.59 7.60 -17.50
C ILE A 32 7.65 8.78 -17.72
N GLU A 33 6.39 8.50 -18.09
CA GLU A 33 5.34 9.51 -18.26
C GLU A 33 4.79 10.04 -16.92
N GLY A 34 5.27 9.54 -15.79
CA GLY A 34 4.81 9.94 -14.46
C GLY A 34 3.41 9.42 -14.11
N GLN A 35 2.89 8.44 -14.85
CA GLN A 35 1.60 7.83 -14.56
C GLN A 35 1.71 6.90 -13.36
N SER A 36 0.72 6.98 -12.46
CA SER A 36 0.64 6.07 -11.32
C SER A 36 0.23 4.68 -11.78
N VAL A 37 1.18 3.75 -11.74
CA VAL A 37 0.95 2.33 -12.10
C VAL A 37 -0.02 1.65 -11.13
N LEU A 38 -0.19 2.24 -9.94
CA LEU A 38 -1.01 1.71 -8.86
C LEU A 38 -2.30 2.49 -8.63
N GLU A 39 -2.68 3.40 -9.54
CA GLU A 39 -3.82 4.31 -9.37
C GLU A 39 -5.10 3.59 -8.91
N ALA A 40 -5.43 2.45 -9.54
CA ALA A 40 -6.62 1.66 -9.21
C ALA A 40 -6.42 0.65 -8.05
N GLN A 41 -5.22 0.56 -7.48
CA GLN A 41 -4.96 -0.33 -6.35
C GLN A 41 -5.61 0.24 -5.10
N GLU A 42 -6.33 -0.60 -4.37
CA GLU A 42 -6.89 -0.24 -3.07
C GLU A 42 -5.75 0.04 -2.08
N PHE A 43 -5.78 1.25 -1.52
CA PHE A 43 -4.83 1.75 -0.53
C PHE A 43 -5.37 1.57 0.90
N ALA A 44 -6.65 1.89 1.08
CA ALA A 44 -7.41 1.70 2.32
C ALA A 44 -8.85 1.33 1.97
N ASP A 45 -9.66 0.91 2.95
CA ASP A 45 -11.04 0.45 2.72
C ASP A 45 -11.85 1.39 1.80
N GLY A 46 -12.04 0.94 0.55
CA GLY A 46 -12.79 1.68 -0.47
C GLY A 46 -12.12 2.96 -0.99
N LEU A 47 -10.81 3.13 -0.78
CA LEU A 47 -10.01 4.24 -1.30
C LEU A 47 -8.81 3.71 -2.08
N THR A 48 -8.73 4.07 -3.36
CA THR A 48 -7.60 3.71 -4.22
C THR A 48 -6.42 4.67 -4.06
N VAL A 49 -5.23 4.28 -4.53
CA VAL A 49 -4.04 5.15 -4.53
C VAL A 49 -4.28 6.42 -5.35
N GLY A 50 -4.97 6.32 -6.49
CA GLY A 50 -5.30 7.47 -7.34
C GLY A 50 -6.18 8.46 -6.60
N GLU A 51 -7.29 7.97 -6.04
CA GLU A 51 -8.21 8.80 -5.26
C GLU A 51 -7.50 9.46 -4.08
N TYR A 52 -6.62 8.74 -3.37
CA TYR A 52 -5.83 9.32 -2.27
C TYR A 52 -4.87 10.43 -2.71
N LEU A 53 -4.23 10.28 -3.87
CA LEU A 53 -3.29 11.27 -4.39
C LEU A 53 -4.02 12.55 -4.86
N ASP A 54 -5.27 12.42 -5.30
CA ASP A 54 -6.12 13.53 -5.73
C ASP A 54 -6.78 14.31 -4.57
N LEU A 55 -6.71 13.78 -3.34
CA LEU A 55 -7.25 14.47 -2.16
C LEU A 55 -6.50 15.77 -1.87
N SER A 56 -7.25 16.76 -1.38
CA SER A 56 -6.67 17.96 -0.78
C SER A 56 -5.89 17.61 0.50
N GLU A 57 -5.01 18.50 0.95
CA GLU A 57 -4.28 18.30 2.20
C GLU A 57 -5.24 18.23 3.39
N GLU A 58 -6.32 19.02 3.40
CA GLU A 58 -7.34 18.97 4.44
C GLU A 58 -8.08 17.63 4.48
N GLU A 59 -8.34 17.02 3.32
CA GLU A 59 -8.97 15.70 3.22
C GLU A 59 -8.02 14.60 3.70
N LYS A 60 -6.72 14.70 3.36
CA LYS A 60 -5.68 13.79 3.85
C LYS A 60 -5.54 13.88 5.38
N ASP A 61 -5.53 15.09 5.93
CA ASP A 61 -5.47 15.31 7.38
C ASP A 61 -6.68 14.72 8.12
N ALA A 62 -7.87 14.84 7.52
CA ALA A 62 -9.09 14.23 8.06
C ALA A 62 -9.03 12.70 8.05
N LEU A 63 -8.50 12.11 6.97
CA LEU A 63 -8.27 10.66 6.89
C LEU A 63 -7.24 10.20 7.92
N TRP A 64 -6.13 10.93 8.05
CA TRP A 64 -5.09 10.62 9.04
C TRP A 64 -5.65 10.65 10.46
N SER A 65 -6.42 11.69 10.81
CA SER A 65 -7.09 11.80 12.10
C SER A 65 -8.07 10.65 12.37
N LYS A 66 -8.75 10.15 11.33
CA LYS A 66 -9.65 9.00 11.45
C LYS A 66 -8.86 7.71 11.70
N TRP A 67 -7.80 7.46 10.94
CA TRP A 67 -6.95 6.27 11.11
C TRP A 67 -6.22 6.28 12.45
N GLU A 68 -5.75 7.44 12.90
CA GLU A 68 -5.16 7.61 14.22
C GLU A 68 -6.14 7.19 15.32
N LYS A 69 -7.38 7.68 15.29
CA LYS A 69 -8.43 7.26 16.25
C LYS A 69 -8.73 5.77 16.22
N VAL A 70 -8.76 5.17 15.02
CA VAL A 70 -8.98 3.72 14.88
C VAL A 70 -7.79 2.95 15.46
N ALA A 71 -6.56 3.39 15.17
CA ALA A 71 -5.36 2.80 15.73
C ALA A 71 -5.32 2.93 17.26
N GLU A 72 -5.67 4.10 17.81
CA GLU A 72 -5.79 4.31 19.26
C GLU A 72 -6.84 3.39 19.90
N GLN A 73 -7.99 3.17 19.25
CA GLN A 73 -9.01 2.25 19.77
C GLN A 73 -8.55 0.80 19.75
N GLN A 74 -7.87 0.39 18.68
CA GLN A 74 -7.38 -0.98 18.51
C GLN A 74 -6.16 -1.27 19.42
N VAL A 75 -5.23 -0.32 19.54
CA VAL A 75 -4.01 -0.43 20.35
C VAL A 75 -4.28 -0.08 21.82
N GLY A 76 -5.23 0.80 22.11
CA GLY A 76 -5.59 1.20 23.47
C GLY A 76 -6.09 0.05 24.34
N TYR A 77 -6.65 -1.00 23.71
CA TYR A 77 -6.98 -2.26 24.40
C TYR A 77 -5.70 -3.04 24.78
N ILE A 78 -4.70 -3.08 23.89
CA ILE A 78 -3.39 -3.72 24.12
C ILE A 78 -2.62 -3.00 25.24
N VAL A 79 -2.64 -1.66 25.25
CA VAL A 79 -1.96 -0.85 26.28
C VAL A 79 -2.65 -0.94 27.64
N LYS A 80 -3.98 -1.09 27.68
CA LYS A 80 -4.72 -1.31 28.94
C LYS A 80 -4.46 -2.69 29.56
N ASP A 81 -4.30 -3.72 28.74
CA ASP A 81 -3.99 -5.08 29.20
C ASP A 81 -2.49 -5.32 29.45
N ALA A 82 -1.62 -4.48 28.88
CA ALA A 82 -0.21 -4.43 29.24
C ALA A 82 -0.06 -3.79 30.63
N LYS A 83 0.06 -4.62 31.67
CA LYS A 83 0.43 -4.17 33.02
C LYS A 83 1.62 -3.19 32.94
N PRO A 84 1.61 -2.08 33.71
CA PRO A 84 2.74 -1.14 33.79
C PRO A 84 4.03 -1.73 34.42
N ASP A 85 4.08 -3.04 34.68
CA ASP A 85 5.20 -3.77 35.29
C ASP A 85 6.17 -4.40 34.27
N ALA A 86 6.01 -4.15 32.96
CA ALA A 86 6.85 -4.74 31.91
C ALA A 86 8.03 -3.86 31.46
N LEU A 87 8.33 -2.76 32.17
CA LEU A 87 9.55 -1.99 31.92
C LEU A 87 10.64 -2.43 32.92
N PRO A 88 11.76 -3.02 32.47
CA PRO A 88 12.87 -3.30 33.38
C PRO A 88 13.45 -1.99 33.95
N PRO A 89 13.85 -1.96 35.23
CA PRO A 89 14.40 -0.77 35.85
C PRO A 89 15.68 -0.33 35.13
N ARG A 90 15.82 0.98 34.91
CA ARG A 90 17.04 1.62 34.40
C ARG A 90 18.19 1.50 35.40
#